data_AF-A0A4R5U1A4-F1
#
_entry.id   AF-A0A4R5U1A4-F1
#
_cell.length_a   1.000
_cell.length_b   1.000
_cell.length_c   1.000
_cell.angle_alpha   90.00
_cell.angle_beta   90.00
_cell.angle_gamma   90.00
#
_symmetry.space_group_name_H-M   'P 1'
#
loop_
_entity.id
_entity.type
_entity.pdbx_description
1 polymer ?
#
loop_
_entity_poly.entity_id
_entity_poly.type
_entity_poly.pdbx_seq_one_letter_code
_entity_poly.pdbx_strand_id
1 'polypeptide(L)'
;MPSLAFVCLLWLVAGTAQPTQAQVQRCETADGRTVFTDRACEDVGAVSRLQRGTDEGQASPHRRGCNRTLQDLTFELTMAIDARDANRLAAVYHWPGIGHRDGYAIMDRLDAIAQRPLVDARPLFPEDTPEVAPAASPAEGMEGGPANDGVDPARPPSSSELMRRTTPWRPSARSLARGNASQTADDAATTVPEPATPPPPRRRVPYALQVDQTLAGGNTPSRTVFGLRRHLGCWWVSF
;
A
#
# COMPACT_ATOMS: atom_id res chain seq x y z
N MET A 1 21.03 -38.97 -56.89
CA MET A 1 21.31 -37.61 -56.39
C MET A 1 20.32 -36.57 -56.96
N PRO A 2 19.02 -36.57 -56.58
CA PRO A 2 18.15 -35.40 -56.81
C PRO A 2 17.59 -34.75 -55.52
N SER A 3 17.74 -35.40 -54.36
CA SER A 3 17.06 -34.99 -53.12
C SER A 3 17.66 -33.78 -52.41
N LEU A 4 18.90 -33.39 -52.72
CA LEU A 4 19.56 -32.23 -52.08
C LEU A 4 19.19 -30.88 -52.74
N ALA A 5 18.83 -30.87 -54.02
CA ALA A 5 18.47 -29.64 -54.71
C ALA A 5 17.10 -29.08 -54.27
N PHE A 6 16.16 -29.96 -53.90
CA PHE A 6 14.81 -29.55 -53.51
C PHE A 6 14.75 -28.95 -52.11
N VAL A 7 15.66 -29.33 -51.20
CA VAL A 7 15.73 -28.79 -49.83
C VAL A 7 16.29 -27.37 -49.81
N CYS A 8 17.25 -27.04 -50.69
CA CYS A 8 17.77 -25.67 -50.81
C CYS A 8 16.75 -24.68 -51.39
N LEU A 9 15.86 -25.11 -52.29
CA LEU A 9 14.87 -24.21 -52.89
C LEU A 9 13.75 -23.83 -51.89
N LEU A 10 13.39 -24.74 -50.97
CA LEU A 10 12.36 -24.50 -49.95
C LEU A 10 12.81 -23.55 -48.84
N TRP A 11 14.12 -23.44 -48.55
CA TRP A 11 14.65 -22.48 -47.58
C TRP A 11 14.75 -21.04 -48.09
N LEU A 12 14.73 -20.84 -49.41
CA LEU A 12 14.85 -19.50 -50.02
C LEU A 12 13.53 -18.72 -50.09
N VAL A 13 12.38 -19.37 -49.84
CA VAL A 13 11.06 -18.71 -49.90
C VAL A 13 10.55 -18.31 -48.49
N ALA A 14 11.20 -18.75 -47.41
CA ALA A 14 10.69 -18.60 -46.04
C ALA A 14 11.13 -17.31 -45.31
N GLY A 15 11.91 -16.42 -45.93
CA GLY A 15 12.17 -15.08 -45.40
C GLY A 15 11.98 -14.08 -46.54
N THR A 16 10.93 -13.27 -46.59
CA THR A 16 10.69 -12.17 -45.67
C THR A 16 9.19 -11.82 -45.60
N ALA A 17 8.42 -12.47 -44.74
CA ALA A 17 7.12 -11.91 -44.35
C ALA A 17 7.38 -10.79 -43.34
N GLN A 18 7.50 -9.53 -43.80
CA GLN A 18 7.50 -8.41 -42.88
C GLN A 18 6.12 -8.37 -42.20
N PRO A 19 6.05 -8.25 -40.86
CA PRO A 19 4.77 -8.11 -40.19
C PRO A 19 4.13 -6.81 -40.67
N THR A 20 3.01 -6.91 -41.38
CA THR A 20 2.14 -5.76 -41.69
C THR A 20 1.48 -5.33 -40.38
N GLN A 21 2.19 -4.53 -39.60
CA GLN A 21 1.60 -3.78 -38.49
C GLN A 21 0.68 -2.73 -39.12
N ALA A 22 -0.58 -2.68 -38.69
CA ALA A 22 -1.49 -1.59 -39.01
C ALA A 22 -0.95 -0.31 -38.33
N GLN A 23 -0.05 0.38 -39.01
CA GLN A 23 0.58 1.60 -38.52
C GLN A 23 -0.33 2.79 -38.82
N VAL A 24 -0.99 3.33 -37.80
CA VAL A 24 -1.82 4.53 -37.94
C VAL A 24 -0.89 5.72 -38.23
N GLN A 25 -0.93 6.22 -39.47
CA GLN A 25 -0.20 7.40 -39.94
C GLN A 25 -1.00 8.67 -39.66
N ARG A 26 -0.30 9.76 -39.30
CA ARG A 26 -0.87 11.11 -39.21
C ARG A 26 -0.54 11.87 -40.50
N CYS A 27 -1.57 12.11 -41.30
CA CYS A 27 -1.47 12.79 -42.58
C CYS A 27 -2.08 14.19 -42.49
N GLU A 28 -1.69 15.08 -43.40
CA GLU A 28 -2.28 16.41 -43.56
C GLU A 28 -2.81 16.60 -44.97
N THR A 29 -4.09 16.98 -45.08
CA THR A 29 -4.73 17.25 -46.36
C THR A 29 -4.32 18.61 -46.92
N ALA A 30 -4.56 18.85 -48.21
CA ALA A 30 -4.30 20.14 -48.86
C ALA A 30 -5.00 21.33 -48.14
N ASP A 31 -6.15 21.07 -47.52
CA ASP A 31 -6.90 22.06 -46.72
C ASP A 31 -6.32 22.30 -45.31
N GLY A 32 -5.19 21.69 -44.96
CA GLY A 32 -4.54 21.81 -43.65
C GLY A 32 -5.19 21.01 -42.51
N ARG A 33 -6.10 20.08 -42.83
CA ARG A 33 -6.74 19.21 -41.81
C ARG A 33 -5.91 17.96 -41.56
N THR A 34 -5.78 17.57 -40.29
CA THR A 34 -5.11 16.32 -39.91
C THR A 34 -6.05 15.13 -40.04
N VAL A 35 -5.61 14.11 -40.76
CA VAL A 35 -6.34 12.84 -40.96
C VAL A 35 -5.46 11.69 -40.48
N PHE A 36 -6.04 10.74 -39.75
CA PHE A 36 -5.34 9.55 -39.29
C PHE A 36 -5.81 8.34 -40.11
N THR A 37 -4.88 7.58 -40.68
CA THR A 37 -5.21 6.45 -41.55
C THR A 37 -4.18 5.33 -41.40
N ASP A 38 -4.62 4.09 -41.59
CA ASP A 38 -3.79 2.89 -41.67
C ASP A 38 -3.18 2.66 -43.08
N ARG A 39 -3.56 3.50 -44.05
CA ARG A 39 -3.04 3.50 -45.44
C ARG A 39 -1.96 4.56 -45.63
N ALA A 40 -1.25 4.50 -46.76
CA ALA A 40 -0.26 5.51 -47.07
C ALA A 40 -0.95 6.87 -47.23
N CYS A 41 -0.33 7.95 -46.75
CA CYS A 41 -0.95 9.29 -46.81
C CYS A 41 -1.28 9.72 -48.25
N GLU A 42 -0.47 9.29 -49.21
CA GLU A 42 -0.68 9.54 -50.64
C GLU A 42 -1.99 8.93 -51.15
N ASP A 43 -2.42 7.78 -50.61
CA ASP A 43 -3.68 7.12 -50.99
C ASP A 43 -4.92 7.91 -50.58
N VAL A 44 -4.79 8.80 -49.58
CA VAL A 44 -5.87 9.67 -49.10
C VAL A 44 -5.71 11.13 -49.55
N GLY A 45 -4.84 11.39 -50.53
CA GLY A 45 -4.59 12.74 -51.05
C GLY A 45 -3.98 13.67 -50.01
N ALA A 46 -3.28 13.11 -49.03
CA ALA A 46 -2.66 13.83 -47.93
C ALA A 46 -1.14 13.62 -47.95
N VAL A 47 -0.41 14.51 -47.30
CA VAL A 47 1.03 14.35 -47.13
C VAL A 47 1.32 13.80 -45.75
N SER A 48 2.32 12.92 -45.64
CA SER A 48 2.77 12.43 -44.34
C SER A 48 3.42 13.56 -43.58
N ARG A 49 2.78 13.96 -42.47
CA ARG A 49 3.46 14.76 -41.45
C ARG A 49 4.10 13.75 -40.51
N LEU A 50 5.21 13.15 -40.95
CA LEU A 50 6.14 12.47 -40.05
C LEU A 50 6.31 13.38 -38.84
N GLN A 51 6.11 12.82 -37.65
CA GLN A 51 6.26 13.55 -36.40
C GLN A 51 7.63 14.23 -36.45
N ARG A 52 7.69 15.57 -36.65
CA ARG A 52 8.92 16.31 -36.39
C ARG A 52 9.07 16.30 -34.88
N GLY A 53 9.72 15.25 -34.41
CA GLY A 53 9.86 14.84 -33.03
C GLY A 53 11.14 14.03 -32.86
N THR A 54 12.16 14.40 -33.62
CA THR A 54 13.57 14.19 -33.25
C THR A 54 14.23 15.56 -33.20
N ASP A 55 13.56 16.52 -32.57
CA ASP A 55 14.25 17.67 -31.99
C ASP A 55 14.55 17.29 -30.55
N GLU A 56 15.84 17.32 -30.21
CA GLU A 56 16.38 17.14 -28.87
C GLU A 56 15.73 18.12 -27.88
N GLY A 57 14.63 17.68 -27.28
CA GLY A 57 13.92 18.40 -26.24
C GLY A 57 13.39 17.42 -25.23
N GLN A 58 14.28 16.91 -24.37
CA GLN A 58 13.92 16.26 -23.10
C GLN A 58 12.78 15.23 -23.20
N ALA A 59 12.95 14.21 -24.04
CA ALA A 59 12.52 12.90 -23.57
C ALA A 59 13.49 12.51 -22.45
N SER A 60 13.29 13.03 -21.23
CA SER A 60 13.77 12.30 -20.05
C SER A 60 12.78 11.15 -19.85
N PRO A 61 13.10 9.94 -20.33
CA PRO A 61 12.23 8.81 -20.22
C PRO A 61 12.53 8.22 -18.85
N HIS A 62 11.95 8.78 -17.80
CA HIS A 62 11.52 7.88 -16.73
C HIS A 62 10.44 7.03 -17.38
N ARG A 63 10.89 5.89 -17.89
CA ARG A 63 10.14 4.85 -18.60
C ARG A 63 8.69 4.87 -18.15
N ARG A 64 7.75 5.17 -19.07
CA ARG A 64 6.29 5.23 -18.88
C ARG A 64 5.65 3.89 -18.46
N GLY A 65 6.30 3.10 -17.62
CA GLY A 65 5.82 1.81 -17.18
C GLY A 65 6.57 1.21 -15.99
N CYS A 66 7.50 1.92 -15.33
CA CYS A 66 8.10 1.37 -14.11
C CYS A 66 8.49 2.43 -13.08
N ASN A 67 7.61 2.62 -12.10
CA ASN A 67 7.81 3.49 -10.95
C ASN A 67 8.64 2.71 -9.90
N ARG A 68 9.94 2.94 -9.82
CA ARG A 68 10.86 2.11 -9.00
C ARG A 68 10.75 2.42 -7.52
N THR A 69 10.52 3.69 -7.19
CA THR A 69 10.27 4.16 -5.84
C THR A 69 8.79 4.50 -5.66
N LEU A 70 8.34 4.55 -4.40
CA LEU A 70 6.96 4.97 -4.10
C LEU A 70 6.77 6.44 -4.46
N GLN A 71 7.81 7.25 -4.27
CA GLN A 71 7.84 8.67 -4.61
C GLN A 71 7.59 8.87 -6.11
N ASP A 72 8.22 8.06 -6.98
CA ASP A 72 7.96 8.08 -8.43
C ASP A 72 6.50 7.71 -8.75
N LEU A 73 5.92 6.77 -8.00
CA LEU A 73 4.52 6.37 -8.18
C LEU A 73 3.57 7.51 -7.78
N THR A 74 3.77 8.09 -6.59
CA THR A 74 2.97 9.21 -6.12
C THR A 74 3.09 10.40 -7.05
N PHE A 75 4.29 10.74 -7.51
CA PHE A 75 4.51 11.85 -8.45
C PHE A 75 3.78 11.64 -9.77
N GLU A 76 3.90 10.47 -10.40
CA GLU A 76 3.21 10.18 -11.66
C GLU A 76 1.69 10.18 -11.51
N LEU A 77 1.16 9.65 -10.39
CA LEU A 77 -0.27 9.67 -10.11
C LEU A 77 -0.79 11.10 -9.92
N THR A 78 -0.09 11.93 -9.15
CA THR A 78 -0.46 13.35 -8.96
C THR A 78 -0.43 14.10 -10.29
N MET A 79 0.62 13.92 -11.09
CA MET A 79 0.73 14.54 -12.42
C MET A 79 -0.36 14.09 -13.39
N ALA A 80 -0.80 12.82 -13.31
CA ALA A 80 -1.90 12.32 -14.12
C ALA A 80 -3.23 12.97 -13.74
N ILE A 81 -3.51 13.13 -12.44
CA ILE A 81 -4.74 13.76 -11.94
C ILE A 81 -4.73 15.27 -12.24
N ASP A 82 -3.63 15.97 -11.98
CA ASP A 82 -3.52 17.41 -12.22
C ASP A 82 -3.69 17.74 -13.72
N ALA A 83 -3.18 16.88 -14.61
CA ALA A 83 -3.35 17.00 -16.05
C ALA A 83 -4.74 16.52 -16.54
N ARG A 84 -5.55 15.91 -15.68
CA ARG A 84 -6.80 15.21 -16.02
C ARG A 84 -6.61 14.16 -17.13
N ASP A 85 -5.52 13.41 -17.05
CA ASP A 85 -5.13 12.42 -18.04
C ASP A 85 -5.37 11.00 -17.50
N ALA A 86 -6.54 10.45 -17.84
CA ALA A 86 -6.94 9.09 -17.47
C ALA A 86 -5.99 8.02 -18.05
N ASN A 87 -5.41 8.26 -19.22
CA ASN A 87 -4.49 7.30 -19.85
C ASN A 87 -3.14 7.28 -19.11
N ARG A 88 -2.67 8.44 -18.64
CA ARG A 88 -1.49 8.52 -17.79
C ARG A 88 -1.73 7.87 -16.42
N LEU A 89 -2.94 8.01 -15.85
CA LEU A 89 -3.30 7.32 -14.62
C LEU A 89 -3.40 5.79 -14.83
N ALA A 90 -3.92 5.36 -15.97
CA ALA A 90 -3.94 3.95 -16.37
C ALA A 90 -2.55 3.36 -16.52
N ALA A 91 -1.54 4.15 -16.91
CA ALA A 91 -0.17 3.68 -17.07
C ALA A 91 0.49 3.22 -15.75
N VAL A 92 -0.01 3.69 -14.60
CA VAL A 92 0.49 3.28 -13.26
C VAL A 92 -0.37 2.20 -12.59
N TYR A 93 -1.44 1.76 -13.26
CA TYR A 93 -2.35 0.73 -12.76
C TYR A 93 -1.84 -0.70 -13.05
N HIS A 94 -2.05 -1.62 -12.11
CA HIS A 94 -1.67 -3.02 -12.26
C HIS A 94 -2.68 -3.81 -13.12
N TRP A 95 -2.46 -3.84 -14.43
CA TRP A 95 -3.29 -4.57 -15.41
C TRP A 95 -3.21 -6.11 -15.46
N PRO A 96 -2.11 -6.79 -15.04
CA PRO A 96 -2.02 -8.24 -15.22
C PRO A 96 -3.17 -9.02 -14.58
N GLY A 97 -3.77 -9.93 -15.37
CA GLY A 97 -4.86 -10.81 -14.94
C GLY A 97 -6.27 -10.24 -15.12
N ILE A 98 -6.44 -9.07 -15.73
CA ILE A 98 -7.73 -8.38 -15.88
C ILE A 98 -8.40 -8.75 -17.21
N GLY A 99 -9.67 -9.14 -17.15
CA GLY A 99 -10.49 -9.44 -18.33
C GLY A 99 -11.06 -8.19 -19.01
N HIS A 100 -11.57 -8.34 -20.23
CA HIS A 100 -12.08 -7.21 -21.02
C HIS A 100 -13.15 -6.36 -20.30
N ARG A 101 -14.16 -7.01 -19.71
CA ARG A 101 -15.26 -6.29 -19.02
C ARG A 101 -14.75 -5.52 -17.80
N ASP A 102 -13.91 -6.15 -16.99
CA ASP A 102 -13.32 -5.52 -15.81
C ASP A 102 -12.40 -4.37 -16.22
N GLY A 103 -11.69 -4.51 -17.35
CA GLY A 103 -10.81 -3.47 -17.87
C GLY A 103 -11.56 -2.17 -18.20
N TYR A 104 -12.73 -2.26 -18.82
CA TYR A 104 -13.56 -1.08 -19.09
C TYR A 104 -14.07 -0.43 -17.79
N ALA A 105 -14.57 -1.23 -16.85
CA ALA A 105 -15.03 -0.71 -15.55
C ALA A 105 -13.90 -0.01 -14.76
N ILE A 106 -12.68 -0.54 -14.84
CA ILE A 106 -11.49 0.07 -14.25
C ILE A 106 -11.15 1.38 -14.94
N MET A 107 -11.16 1.42 -16.28
CA MET A 107 -10.90 2.65 -17.03
C MET A 107 -11.91 3.74 -16.71
N ASP A 108 -13.21 3.43 -16.65
CA ASP A 108 -14.25 4.39 -16.28
C ASP A 108 -14.02 4.95 -14.87
N ARG A 109 -13.59 4.09 -13.94
CA ARG A 109 -13.27 4.50 -12.57
C ARG A 109 -12.02 5.38 -12.51
N LEU A 110 -10.97 5.03 -13.26
CA LEU A 110 -9.74 5.83 -13.34
C LEU A 110 -10.01 7.19 -13.98
N ASP A 111 -10.84 7.25 -15.03
CA ASP A 111 -11.26 8.50 -15.67
C ASP A 111 -12.04 9.40 -14.70
N ALA A 112 -13.01 8.84 -13.98
CA ALA A 112 -13.75 9.57 -12.96
C ALA A 112 -12.85 10.12 -11.83
N ILE A 113 -11.75 9.43 -11.50
CA ILE A 113 -10.74 9.90 -10.52
C ILE A 113 -9.88 10.99 -11.14
N ALA A 114 -9.38 10.80 -12.36
CA ALA A 114 -8.51 11.76 -13.04
C ALA A 114 -9.19 13.12 -13.27
N GLN A 115 -10.51 13.13 -13.45
CA GLN A 115 -11.27 14.37 -13.69
C GLN A 115 -11.53 15.22 -12.43
N ARG A 116 -11.26 14.69 -11.22
CA ARG A 116 -11.51 15.38 -9.96
C ARG A 116 -10.28 16.16 -9.48
N PRO A 117 -10.44 17.39 -8.95
CA PRO A 117 -9.32 18.12 -8.35
C PRO A 117 -8.67 17.35 -7.21
N LEU A 118 -7.33 17.31 -7.21
CA LEU A 118 -6.54 16.70 -6.15
C LEU A 118 -6.47 17.63 -4.92
N VAL A 119 -6.66 17.06 -3.74
CA VAL A 119 -6.44 17.73 -2.44
C VAL A 119 -5.18 17.20 -1.78
N ASP A 120 -5.03 15.88 -1.70
CA ASP A 120 -3.85 15.23 -1.11
C ASP A 120 -3.63 13.84 -1.72
N ALA A 121 -2.37 13.40 -1.76
CA ALA A 121 -1.97 12.04 -2.14
C ALA A 121 -0.86 11.55 -1.22
N ARG A 122 -1.17 10.59 -0.34
CA ARG A 122 -0.25 10.12 0.71
C ARG A 122 -0.17 8.61 0.83
N PRO A 123 1.02 8.05 1.06
CA PRO A 123 1.18 6.63 1.34
C PRO A 123 0.66 6.28 2.74
N LEU A 124 0.02 5.12 2.85
CA LEU A 124 -0.43 4.53 4.11
C LEU A 124 0.52 3.42 4.54
N PHE A 125 0.92 3.46 5.80
CA PHE A 125 1.80 2.48 6.44
C PHE A 125 1.02 1.70 7.49
N PRO A 126 1.41 0.45 7.78
CA PRO A 126 0.84 -0.26 8.91
C PRO A 126 1.00 0.57 10.19
N GLU A 127 -0.09 0.77 10.92
CA GLU A 127 -0.02 1.30 12.27
C GLU A 127 0.68 0.26 13.14
N ASP A 128 1.65 0.70 13.96
CA ASP A 128 2.14 -0.18 15.01
C ASP A 128 0.97 -0.34 15.96
N THR A 129 0.43 -1.55 16.07
CA THR A 129 -0.33 -1.88 17.28
C THR A 129 0.66 -1.64 18.41
N PRO A 130 0.46 -0.65 19.30
CA PRO A 130 1.35 -0.52 20.44
C PRO A 130 1.32 -1.87 21.13
N GLU A 131 2.48 -2.52 21.22
CA GLU A 131 2.61 -3.72 22.02
C GLU A 131 2.14 -3.31 23.41
N VAL A 132 0.97 -3.83 23.80
CA VAL A 132 0.43 -3.61 25.13
C VAL A 132 1.46 -4.24 26.03
N ALA A 133 2.37 -3.40 26.56
CA ALA A 133 3.26 -3.81 27.63
C ALA A 133 2.35 -4.52 28.64
N PRO A 134 2.66 -5.76 29.05
CA PRO A 134 1.86 -6.42 30.06
C PRO A 134 1.76 -5.42 31.21
N ALA A 135 0.52 -5.01 31.53
CA ALA A 135 0.26 -4.02 32.54
C ALA A 135 1.13 -4.41 33.73
N ALA A 136 2.09 -3.53 34.07
CA ALA A 136 2.92 -3.77 35.24
C ALA A 136 1.95 -4.10 36.37
N SER A 137 2.05 -5.32 36.90
CA SER A 137 1.29 -5.70 38.07
C SER A 137 1.44 -4.57 39.08
N PRO A 138 0.36 -4.04 39.65
CA PRO A 138 0.49 -3.00 40.65
C PRO A 138 1.45 -3.53 41.70
N ALA A 139 2.57 -2.82 41.89
CA ALA A 139 3.51 -3.13 42.94
C ALA A 139 2.72 -3.14 44.25
N GLU A 140 2.55 -4.33 44.83
CA GLU A 140 2.13 -4.50 46.20
C GLU A 140 3.21 -3.83 47.07
N GLY A 141 2.88 -2.67 47.63
CA GLY A 141 3.76 -1.98 48.55
C GLY A 141 3.41 -0.50 48.74
N MET A 142 2.44 -0.22 49.61
CA MET A 142 2.70 0.48 50.88
C MET A 142 1.54 1.37 51.36
N GLU A 143 1.09 1.03 52.57
CA GLU A 143 0.42 1.83 53.61
C GLU A 143 -1.03 2.29 53.43
N GLY A 144 -1.87 1.70 54.30
CA GLY A 144 -3.26 2.06 54.50
C GLY A 144 -3.42 3.35 55.29
N GLY A 145 -4.37 4.17 54.83
CA GLY A 145 -5.03 5.17 55.66
C GLY A 145 -6.18 4.53 56.44
N PRO A 146 -6.45 4.93 57.69
CA PRO A 146 -7.51 4.33 58.48
C PRO A 146 -8.88 4.62 57.84
N ALA A 147 -9.61 3.56 57.50
CA ALA A 147 -11.02 3.64 57.17
C ALA A 147 -11.80 3.89 58.46
N ASN A 148 -12.56 4.99 58.50
CA ASN A 148 -13.53 5.25 59.55
C ASN A 148 -14.71 4.28 59.39
N ASP A 149 -14.73 3.20 60.16
CA ASP A 149 -15.91 2.34 60.30
C ASP A 149 -16.92 3.01 61.24
N GLY A 150 -17.69 3.94 60.68
CA GLY A 150 -18.94 4.41 61.28
C GLY A 150 -19.96 3.27 61.27
N VAL A 151 -20.05 2.54 62.38
CA VAL A 151 -21.12 1.59 62.65
C VAL A 151 -22.42 2.36 62.89
N ASP A 152 -23.31 2.37 61.92
CA ASP A 152 -24.71 2.77 62.11
C ASP A 152 -25.50 1.60 62.76
N PRO A 153 -26.08 1.75 63.96
CA PRO A 153 -26.70 0.65 64.71
C PRO A 153 -28.11 0.23 64.23
N ALA A 154 -28.53 0.56 63.00
CA ALA A 154 -29.91 0.33 62.54
C ALA A 154 -30.04 -0.36 61.16
N ARG A 155 -28.98 -0.96 60.62
CA ARG A 155 -29.07 -1.71 59.34
C ARG A 155 -29.25 -3.21 59.60
N PRO A 156 -30.32 -3.87 59.08
CA PRO A 156 -30.40 -5.32 59.13
C PRO A 156 -29.29 -5.95 58.26
N PRO A 157 -28.70 -7.10 58.67
CA PRO A 157 -27.58 -7.70 57.97
C PRO A 157 -27.98 -8.18 56.57
N SER A 158 -27.05 -8.06 55.63
CA SER A 158 -27.24 -8.53 54.25
C SER A 158 -27.29 -10.06 54.17
N SER A 159 -27.90 -10.60 53.10
CA SER A 159 -27.90 -12.05 52.82
C SER A 159 -26.48 -12.64 52.75
N SER A 160 -25.49 -11.82 52.37
CA SER A 160 -24.08 -12.22 52.31
C SER A 160 -23.41 -12.32 53.69
N GLU A 161 -23.86 -11.55 54.68
CA GLU A 161 -23.42 -11.66 56.07
C GLU A 161 -23.98 -12.91 56.74
N LEU A 162 -25.26 -13.22 56.48
CA LEU A 162 -25.90 -14.43 56.97
C LEU A 162 -25.23 -15.70 56.42
N MET A 163 -24.81 -15.68 55.16
CA MET A 163 -24.03 -16.79 54.55
C MET A 163 -22.61 -16.93 55.11
N ARG A 164 -21.94 -15.83 55.48
CA ARG A 164 -20.61 -15.89 56.12
C ARG A 164 -20.68 -16.43 57.54
N ARG A 165 -21.77 -16.19 58.27
CA ARG A 165 -21.95 -16.61 59.67
C ARG A 165 -22.22 -18.10 59.84
N THR A 166 -22.56 -18.82 58.77
CA THR A 166 -22.94 -20.24 58.79
C THR A 166 -21.85 -21.20 58.31
N THR A 167 -20.66 -20.70 57.96
CA THR A 167 -19.54 -21.57 57.54
C THR A 167 -18.62 -21.88 58.74
N PRO A 168 -18.37 -23.15 59.09
CA PRO A 168 -17.40 -23.47 60.13
C PRO A 168 -15.98 -23.09 59.70
N TRP A 169 -15.22 -22.61 60.70
CA TRP A 169 -13.87 -22.06 60.65
C TRP A 169 -12.88 -22.87 59.78
N ARG A 170 -12.26 -22.21 58.79
CA ARG A 170 -11.05 -22.68 58.10
C ARG A 170 -9.82 -22.02 58.75
N PRO A 171 -8.85 -22.76 59.29
CA PRO A 171 -7.57 -22.18 59.66
C PRO A 171 -6.82 -21.76 58.39
N SER A 172 -6.41 -20.49 58.33
CA SER A 172 -5.42 -20.04 57.36
C SER A 172 -4.07 -20.64 57.73
N ALA A 173 -3.53 -21.50 56.87
CA ALA A 173 -2.17 -22.02 57.00
C ALA A 173 -1.20 -20.85 56.78
N ARG A 174 -0.84 -20.18 57.86
CA ARG A 174 0.26 -19.22 57.91
C ARG A 174 1.19 -19.66 59.04
N SER A 175 2.48 -19.69 58.71
CA SER A 175 3.67 -19.85 59.56
C SER A 175 4.09 -21.25 60.06
N LEU A 176 4.66 -22.06 59.16
CA LEU A 176 5.77 -22.96 59.52
C LEU A 176 6.75 -23.10 58.35
N ALA A 177 7.68 -22.16 58.26
CA ALA A 177 9.00 -22.34 57.65
C ALA A 177 9.89 -21.13 57.99
N ARG A 178 10.22 -20.97 59.28
CA ARG A 178 11.40 -20.22 59.70
C ARG A 178 12.45 -21.28 60.03
N GLY A 179 13.30 -21.60 59.05
CA GLY A 179 14.38 -22.58 59.17
C GLY A 179 15.59 -22.07 58.41
N ASN A 180 16.65 -21.82 59.15
CA ASN A 180 17.93 -21.21 58.77
C ASN A 180 18.52 -21.71 57.44
N ALA A 181 18.96 -20.77 56.61
CA ALA A 181 20.18 -20.92 55.82
C ALA A 181 20.89 -19.57 55.77
N SER A 182 21.98 -19.46 56.54
CA SER A 182 22.98 -18.42 56.39
C SER A 182 23.52 -18.48 54.96
N GLN A 183 23.21 -17.49 54.13
CA GLN A 183 23.97 -17.24 52.92
C GLN A 183 25.08 -16.27 53.29
N THR A 184 26.29 -16.81 53.33
CA THR A 184 27.53 -16.06 53.20
C THR A 184 27.41 -15.15 51.99
N ALA A 185 27.71 -13.87 52.22
CA ALA A 185 27.96 -12.91 51.17
C ALA A 185 29.24 -13.36 50.45
N ASP A 186 29.06 -14.13 49.39
CA ASP A 186 30.09 -14.34 48.37
C ASP A 186 29.72 -13.47 47.17
N ASP A 187 30.67 -12.63 46.78
CA ASP A 187 30.65 -11.70 45.66
C ASP A 187 30.09 -12.33 44.37
N ALA A 188 28.83 -12.06 44.07
CA ALA A 188 28.34 -12.08 42.70
C ALA A 188 27.96 -10.64 42.38
N ALA A 189 28.85 -9.98 41.64
CA ALA A 189 28.61 -8.68 41.05
C ALA A 189 27.18 -8.62 40.51
N THR A 190 26.37 -7.73 41.09
CA THR A 190 25.16 -7.23 40.46
C THR A 190 25.61 -6.57 39.16
N THR A 191 25.74 -7.35 38.09
CA THR A 191 25.72 -6.81 36.74
C THR A 191 24.33 -6.22 36.57
N VAL A 192 24.24 -4.91 36.80
CA VAL A 192 23.11 -4.11 36.33
C VAL A 192 22.93 -4.49 34.87
N PRO A 193 21.78 -5.03 34.43
CA PRO A 193 21.57 -5.29 33.02
C PRO A 193 21.73 -3.96 32.30
N GLU A 194 22.76 -3.87 31.46
CA GLU A 194 22.95 -2.75 30.56
C GLU A 194 21.62 -2.52 29.82
N PRO A 195 21.09 -1.28 29.78
CA PRO A 195 19.84 -1.03 29.11
C PRO A 195 19.96 -1.55 27.68
N ALA A 196 19.21 -2.62 27.38
CA ALA A 196 19.24 -3.23 26.07
C ALA A 196 18.99 -2.13 25.04
N THR A 197 19.94 -1.95 24.12
CA THR A 197 19.78 -0.99 23.04
C THR A 197 18.45 -1.31 22.35
N PRO A 198 17.52 -0.35 22.23
CA PRO A 198 16.24 -0.63 21.59
C PRO A 198 16.50 -1.20 20.20
N PRO A 199 15.77 -2.25 19.80
CA PRO A 199 15.96 -2.85 18.49
C PRO A 199 15.84 -1.75 17.42
N PRO A 200 16.64 -1.81 16.35
CA PRO A 200 16.61 -0.81 15.31
C PRO A 200 15.17 -0.67 14.77
N PRO A 201 14.72 0.55 14.44
CA PRO A 201 13.37 0.77 13.94
C PRO A 201 13.13 -0.09 12.69
N ARG A 202 12.09 -0.92 12.73
CA ARG A 202 11.70 -1.74 11.56
C ARG A 202 11.25 -0.80 10.44
N ARG A 203 11.81 -0.97 9.24
CA ARG A 203 11.32 -0.22 8.06
C ARG A 203 9.90 -0.66 7.76
N ARG A 204 8.94 0.27 7.91
CA ARG A 204 7.54 0.03 7.53
C ARG A 204 7.41 0.09 6.01
N VAL A 205 6.77 -0.93 5.45
CA VAL A 205 6.49 -1.00 4.01
C VAL A 205 5.10 -0.40 3.78
N PRO A 206 4.95 0.55 2.85
CA PRO A 206 3.64 1.12 2.53
C PRO A 206 2.76 0.05 1.88
N TYR A 207 1.48 -0.01 2.25
CA TYR A 207 0.54 -0.99 1.71
C TYR A 207 -0.51 -0.37 0.78
N ALA A 208 -0.73 0.94 0.89
CA ALA A 208 -1.71 1.65 0.09
C ALA A 208 -1.29 3.09 -0.20
N LEU A 209 -1.92 3.70 -1.19
CA LEU A 209 -1.84 5.12 -1.50
C LEU A 209 -3.23 5.72 -1.37
N GLN A 210 -3.39 6.64 -0.44
CA GLN A 210 -4.64 7.38 -0.26
C GLN A 210 -4.61 8.65 -1.09
N VAL A 211 -5.72 8.89 -1.78
CA VAL A 211 -5.96 10.06 -2.63
C VAL A 211 -7.24 10.73 -2.15
N ASP A 212 -7.12 11.97 -1.66
CA ASP A 212 -8.24 12.82 -1.25
C ASP A 212 -8.50 13.86 -2.36
N GLN A 213 -9.75 13.99 -2.78
CA GLN A 213 -10.21 14.85 -3.88
C GLN A 213 -11.51 15.56 -3.49
N THR A 214 -11.92 16.56 -4.29
CA THR A 214 -13.29 17.10 -4.24
C THR A 214 -14.14 16.57 -5.39
N LEU A 215 -15.43 16.34 -5.15
CA LEU A 215 -16.36 16.01 -6.23
C LEU A 215 -16.56 17.21 -7.17
N ALA A 216 -16.94 16.92 -8.42
CA ALA A 216 -17.21 17.95 -9.41
C ALA A 216 -18.28 18.94 -8.92
N GLY A 217 -18.00 20.23 -9.03
CA GLY A 217 -18.96 21.30 -8.73
C GLY A 217 -19.15 21.63 -7.24
N GLY A 218 -18.28 21.16 -6.32
CA GLY A 218 -18.40 21.53 -4.91
C GLY A 218 -17.22 21.15 -4.02
N ASN A 219 -17.42 21.29 -2.70
CA ASN A 219 -16.41 21.04 -1.66
C ASN A 219 -16.58 19.67 -0.99
N THR A 220 -17.44 18.81 -1.52
CA THR A 220 -17.68 17.47 -0.95
C THR A 220 -16.43 16.62 -1.13
N PRO A 221 -15.80 16.15 -0.03
CA PRO A 221 -14.60 15.35 -0.12
C PRO A 221 -14.93 13.94 -0.65
N SER A 222 -14.05 13.42 -1.50
CA SER A 222 -14.05 12.06 -2.02
C SER A 222 -12.69 11.45 -1.73
N ARG A 223 -12.68 10.29 -1.07
CA ARG A 223 -11.45 9.56 -0.74
C ARG A 223 -11.38 8.27 -1.53
N THR A 224 -10.23 8.03 -2.16
CA THR A 224 -9.89 6.77 -2.81
C THR A 224 -8.64 6.20 -2.18
N VAL A 225 -8.65 4.91 -1.84
CA VAL A 225 -7.47 4.20 -1.34
C VAL A 225 -7.10 3.16 -2.38
N PHE A 226 -5.92 3.33 -2.99
CA PHE A 226 -5.35 2.35 -3.90
C PHE A 226 -4.49 1.36 -3.13
N GLY A 227 -4.64 0.07 -3.42
CA GLY A 227 -3.65 -0.92 -3.00
C GLY A 227 -2.32 -0.69 -3.71
N LEU A 228 -1.21 -0.93 -3.03
CA LEU A 228 0.13 -0.89 -3.64
C LEU A 228 0.61 -2.30 -3.96
N ARG A 229 1.04 -2.52 -5.22
CA ARG A 229 1.58 -3.79 -5.68
C ARG A 229 3.02 -3.62 -6.15
N ARG A 230 3.88 -4.57 -5.76
CA ARG A 230 5.20 -4.77 -6.37
C ARG A 230 5.08 -5.83 -7.46
N HIS A 231 5.35 -5.46 -8.71
CA HIS A 231 5.37 -6.38 -9.84
C HIS A 231 6.48 -5.97 -10.81
N LEU A 232 7.33 -6.94 -11.20
CA LEU A 232 8.50 -6.73 -12.07
C LEU A 232 9.47 -5.64 -11.56
N GLY A 233 9.61 -5.51 -10.24
CA GLY A 233 10.48 -4.49 -9.61
C GLY A 233 9.90 -3.08 -9.58
N CYS A 234 8.69 -2.87 -10.07
CA CYS A 234 7.99 -1.59 -10.09
C CYS A 234 6.87 -1.56 -9.06
N TRP A 235 6.50 -0.36 -8.63
CA TRP A 235 5.28 -0.10 -7.89
C TRP A 235 4.12 0.18 -8.85
N TRP A 236 2.96 -0.32 -8.48
CA TRP A 236 1.71 -0.17 -9.22
C TRP A 236 0.57 0.11 -8.24
N VAL A 237 -0.44 0.87 -8.68
CA VAL A 237 -1.70 0.99 -7.96
C VAL A 237 -2.68 -0.11 -8.38
N SER A 238 -3.53 -0.56 -7.47
CA SER A 238 -4.70 -1.37 -7.76
C SER A 238 -5.92 -0.87 -7.01
N PHE A 239 -7.10 -1.25 -7.47
CA PHE A 239 -8.31 -1.16 -6.65
C PHE A 239 -8.37 -2.30 -5.64
#